data_AF-A0A2M7Z097-F1
#
_entry.id   AF-A0A2M7Z097-F1
#
_cell.length_a   1.000
_cell.length_b   1.000
_cell.length_c   1.000
_cell.angle_alpha   90.00
_cell.angle_beta   90.00
_cell.angle_gamma   90.00
#
_symmetry.space_group_name_H-M   'P 1'
#
loop_
_entity.id
_entity.type
_entity.pdbx_description
1 polymer ?
#
loop_
_entity_poly.entity_id
_entity_poly.type
_entity_poly.pdbx_seq_one_letter_code
_entity_poly.pdbx_strand_id
1 'polypeptide(L)'
;MMNKKAAYTVAVVGATGAVGTEMIQVLEERNFPVGELVPLASARSEGHEVMFRGQSLPVQVLEPNSFQGVDVALFSAGASVSKEFGPIAVKAGAVVIDNSSAWRMDPKVPLVVPEVNAHALSGHQGLIANPNCSTIQMVVALKPLHDAVRIKRIIVTTLQSVSGTGKDAMDELAEQTRQLLSFGEAKVEVYPYQIAFNCLPHIDDFLTNGYTKEEMKMVYETRKILG
;
A
#
# COMPACT_ATOMS: atom_id res chain seq x y z
N MET A 1 -10.23 19.68 6.82
CA MET A 1 -10.89 18.76 5.87
C MET A 1 -10.86 19.41 4.50
N MET A 2 -10.54 18.65 3.44
CA MET A 2 -10.65 19.14 2.07
C MET A 2 -12.08 19.56 1.75
N ASN A 3 -12.24 20.67 1.03
CA ASN A 3 -13.54 21.06 0.49
C ASN A 3 -13.97 20.07 -0.60
N LYS A 4 -15.24 19.66 -0.56
CA LYS A 4 -15.80 18.77 -1.59
C LYS A 4 -15.76 19.48 -2.94
N LYS A 5 -15.07 18.90 -3.92
CA LYS A 5 -15.04 19.36 -5.31
C LYS A 5 -15.89 18.45 -6.20
N ALA A 6 -16.29 18.99 -7.36
CA ALA A 6 -16.93 18.19 -8.41
C ALA A 6 -15.94 17.20 -9.06
N ALA A 7 -14.66 17.59 -9.13
CA ALA A 7 -13.56 16.77 -9.61
C ALA A 7 -12.27 17.12 -8.86
N TYR A 8 -11.34 16.18 -8.75
CA TYR A 8 -10.03 16.33 -8.11
C TYR A 8 -8.90 16.02 -9.09
N THR A 9 -7.77 16.71 -8.94
CA THR A 9 -6.50 16.29 -9.54
C THR A 9 -5.84 15.26 -8.63
N VAL A 10 -5.69 14.03 -9.13
CA VAL A 10 -5.20 12.88 -8.34
C VAL A 10 -3.85 12.42 -8.87
N ALA A 11 -2.83 12.46 -8.03
CA ALA A 11 -1.53 11.86 -8.33
C ALA A 11 -1.45 10.43 -7.82
N VAL A 12 -0.84 9.53 -8.59
CA VAL A 12 -0.52 8.16 -8.16
C VAL A 12 0.98 7.97 -8.24
N VAL A 13 1.66 7.93 -7.09
CA VAL A 13 3.11 7.74 -6.99
C VAL A 13 3.43 6.25 -6.91
N GLY A 14 4.24 5.76 -7.84
CA GLY A 14 4.43 4.32 -8.07
C GLY A 14 3.40 3.74 -9.03
N ALA A 15 2.91 4.53 -9.99
CA ALA A 15 1.83 4.17 -10.91
C ALA A 15 2.08 2.89 -11.73
N THR A 16 3.35 2.55 -11.99
CA THR A 16 3.76 1.36 -12.75
C THR A 16 3.95 0.10 -11.90
N GLY A 17 3.90 0.23 -10.56
CA GLY A 17 3.94 -0.92 -9.66
C GLY A 17 2.57 -1.58 -9.53
N ALA A 18 2.55 -2.84 -9.09
CA ALA A 18 1.32 -3.63 -8.98
C ALA A 18 0.20 -2.89 -8.22
N VAL A 19 0.51 -2.32 -7.05
CA VAL A 19 -0.48 -1.57 -6.26
C VAL A 19 -0.88 -0.24 -6.90
N GLY A 20 0.05 0.46 -7.57
CA GLY A 20 -0.27 1.72 -8.25
C GLY A 20 -1.22 1.50 -9.42
N THR A 21 -1.02 0.41 -10.18
CA THR A 21 -1.94 -0.02 -11.24
C THR A 21 -3.33 -0.32 -10.68
N GLU A 22 -3.42 -1.06 -9.57
CA GLU A 22 -4.69 -1.33 -8.88
C GLU A 22 -5.35 -0.05 -8.35
N MET A 23 -4.59 0.92 -7.82
CA MET A 23 -5.15 2.21 -7.39
C MET A 23 -5.84 2.93 -8.56
N ILE A 24 -5.21 2.95 -9.75
CA ILE A 24 -5.79 3.59 -10.94
C ILE A 24 -7.05 2.87 -11.40
N GLN A 25 -7.01 1.53 -11.43
CA GLN A 25 -8.16 0.70 -11.79
C GLN A 25 -9.33 0.91 -10.82
N VAL A 26 -9.09 0.91 -9.51
CA VAL A 26 -10.13 1.13 -8.49
C VAL A 26 -10.71 2.54 -8.56
N LEU A 27 -9.90 3.57 -8.88
CA LEU A 27 -10.42 4.92 -9.15
C LEU A 27 -11.43 4.92 -10.30
N GLU A 28 -11.16 4.15 -11.36
CA GLU A 28 -12.05 4.00 -12.51
C GLU A 28 -13.31 3.20 -12.15
N GLU A 29 -13.16 1.99 -11.60
CA GLU A 29 -14.26 1.10 -11.23
C GLU A 29 -15.26 1.75 -10.26
N ARG A 30 -14.73 2.50 -9.28
CA ARG A 30 -15.55 3.21 -8.29
C ARG A 30 -16.12 4.52 -8.80
N ASN A 31 -15.87 4.88 -10.06
CA ASN A 31 -16.23 6.17 -10.65
C ASN A 31 -15.81 7.34 -9.74
N PHE A 32 -14.60 7.28 -9.18
CA PHE A 32 -14.10 8.37 -8.34
C PHE A 32 -14.08 9.67 -9.17
N PRO A 33 -14.43 10.82 -8.59
CA PRO A 33 -14.46 12.10 -9.30
C PRO A 33 -13.05 12.64 -9.61
N VAL A 34 -12.28 11.90 -10.42
CA VAL A 34 -11.00 12.33 -10.98
C VAL A 34 -11.30 13.24 -12.17
N GLY A 35 -10.79 14.47 -12.11
CA GLY A 35 -10.75 15.41 -13.25
C GLY A 35 -9.48 15.25 -14.07
N GLU A 36 -8.34 15.11 -13.37
CA GLU A 36 -7.03 14.87 -13.96
C GLU A 36 -6.30 13.79 -13.15
N LEU A 37 -5.73 12.80 -13.84
CA LEU A 37 -4.87 11.78 -13.25
C LEU A 37 -3.41 12.08 -13.59
N VAL A 38 -2.57 12.15 -12.57
CA VAL A 38 -1.12 12.40 -12.69
C VAL A 38 -0.37 11.13 -12.29
N PRO A 39 -0.10 10.19 -13.22
CA PRO A 39 0.66 9.00 -12.92
C PRO A 39 2.15 9.34 -12.78
N LEU A 40 2.73 9.04 -11.61
CA LEU A 40 4.11 9.34 -11.26
C LEU A 40 4.88 8.06 -10.96
N ALA A 41 6.12 7.96 -11.45
CA ALA A 41 7.00 6.83 -11.17
C ALA A 41 8.48 7.25 -11.14
N SER A 42 9.37 6.32 -10.83
CA SER A 42 10.82 6.55 -10.93
C SER A 42 11.24 6.80 -12.38
N ALA A 43 12.41 7.42 -12.59
CA ALA A 43 12.98 7.63 -13.93
C ALA A 43 13.14 6.33 -14.74
N ARG A 44 13.24 5.16 -14.10
CA ARG A 44 13.30 3.85 -14.79
C ARG A 44 12.01 3.50 -15.54
N SER A 45 10.91 4.17 -15.18
CA SER A 45 9.59 3.98 -15.78
C SER A 45 9.24 5.09 -16.78
N GLU A 46 10.18 5.97 -17.11
CA GLU A 46 9.98 6.97 -18.16
C GLU A 46 9.60 6.30 -19.49
N GLY A 47 8.65 6.91 -20.21
CA GLY A 47 8.12 6.37 -21.46
C GLY A 47 7.08 5.24 -21.31
N HIS A 48 6.75 4.82 -20.08
CA HIS A 48 5.60 3.94 -19.86
C HIS A 48 4.30 4.74 -19.90
N GLU A 49 3.21 4.06 -20.22
CA GLU A 49 1.86 4.62 -20.18
C GLU A 49 0.97 3.78 -19.26
N VAL A 50 -0.06 4.40 -18.69
CA VAL A 50 -1.12 3.74 -17.93
C VAL A 50 -2.47 4.03 -18.55
N MET A 51 -3.37 3.06 -18.52
CA MET A 51 -4.73 3.24 -19.01
C MET A 51 -5.64 3.81 -17.91
N PHE A 52 -6.44 4.81 -18.24
CA PHE A 52 -7.49 5.33 -17.36
C PHE A 52 -8.67 5.82 -18.21
N ARG A 53 -9.87 5.27 -17.99
CA ARG A 53 -11.10 5.64 -18.74
C ARG A 53 -10.95 5.54 -20.25
N GLY A 54 -10.28 4.49 -20.70
CA GLY A 54 -10.00 4.24 -22.12
C GLY A 54 -8.98 5.20 -22.76
N GLN A 55 -8.33 6.05 -21.97
CA GLN A 55 -7.25 6.93 -22.43
C GLN A 55 -5.89 6.39 -21.96
N SER A 56 -4.90 6.45 -22.84
CA SER A 56 -3.51 6.18 -22.47
C SER A 56 -2.88 7.46 -21.94
N LEU A 57 -2.32 7.40 -20.73
CA LEU A 57 -1.72 8.54 -20.04
C LEU A 57 -0.23 8.28 -19.83
N PRO A 58 0.65 9.20 -20.25
CA PRO A 58 2.09 9.05 -20.06
C PRO A 58 2.45 9.13 -18.58
N VAL A 59 3.27 8.19 -18.11
CA VAL A 59 3.84 8.21 -16.77
C VAL A 59 4.92 9.29 -16.70
N GLN A 60 4.77 10.21 -15.75
CA GLN A 60 5.73 11.28 -15.52
C GLN A 60 6.76 10.85 -14.46
N VAL A 61 7.97 11.39 -14.58
CA VAL A 61 9.01 11.18 -13.57
C VAL A 61 8.63 11.92 -12.30
N LEU A 62 8.76 11.24 -11.16
CA LEU A 62 8.53 11.82 -9.84
C LEU A 62 9.63 12.83 -9.50
N GLU A 63 9.24 14.09 -9.36
CA GLU A 63 10.09 15.22 -9.04
C GLU A 63 9.47 16.08 -7.92
N PRO A 64 10.25 16.94 -7.23
CA PRO A 64 9.73 17.77 -6.14
C PRO A 64 8.59 18.73 -6.54
N ASN A 65 8.52 19.12 -7.82
CA ASN A 65 7.48 19.97 -8.38
C ASN A 65 6.26 19.18 -8.93
N SER A 66 6.27 17.85 -8.92
CA SER A 66 5.19 17.02 -9.49
C SER A 66 3.82 17.19 -8.79
N PHE A 67 3.78 17.83 -7.63
CA PHE A 67 2.57 17.98 -6.82
C PHE A 67 1.86 19.33 -6.96
N GLN A 68 2.30 20.19 -7.88
CA GLN A 68 1.63 21.46 -8.13
C GLN A 68 0.21 21.22 -8.66
N GLY A 69 -0.80 21.79 -7.99
CA GLY A 69 -2.20 21.63 -8.36
C GLY A 69 -2.82 20.28 -8.00
N VAL A 70 -2.07 19.36 -7.38
CA VAL A 70 -2.58 18.05 -6.95
C VAL A 70 -3.42 18.21 -5.68
N ASP A 71 -4.63 17.65 -5.70
CA ASP A 71 -5.53 17.64 -4.55
C ASP A 71 -5.28 16.44 -3.64
N VAL A 72 -5.15 15.26 -4.24
CA VAL A 72 -4.93 13.98 -3.54
C VAL A 72 -3.75 13.26 -4.18
N ALA A 73 -2.82 12.79 -3.36
CA ALA A 73 -1.71 11.98 -3.83
C ALA A 73 -1.72 10.61 -3.15
N LEU A 74 -1.92 9.56 -3.95
CA LEU A 74 -1.88 8.17 -3.53
C LEU A 74 -0.46 7.65 -3.68
N PHE A 75 0.17 7.26 -2.57
CA PHE A 75 1.57 6.83 -2.56
C PHE A 75 1.67 5.31 -2.41
N SER A 76 2.36 4.69 -3.37
CA SER A 76 2.71 3.27 -3.32
C SER A 76 4.09 2.98 -3.95
N ALA A 77 5.10 3.76 -3.55
CA ALA A 77 6.48 3.65 -4.05
C ALA A 77 7.50 3.28 -2.95
N GLY A 78 7.03 2.79 -1.81
CA GLY A 78 7.88 2.39 -0.68
C GLY A 78 8.17 3.50 0.32
N ALA A 79 8.71 3.11 1.48
CA ALA A 79 8.83 3.98 2.65
C ALA A 79 9.88 5.09 2.49
N SER A 80 10.96 4.86 1.74
CA SER A 80 11.98 5.87 1.47
C SER A 80 11.42 7.01 0.62
N VAL A 81 10.78 6.68 -0.51
CA VAL A 81 10.13 7.65 -1.41
C VAL A 81 9.05 8.43 -0.66
N SER A 82 8.25 7.76 0.17
CA SER A 82 7.23 8.43 0.98
C SER A 82 7.81 9.43 1.99
N LYS A 83 8.94 9.09 2.63
CA LYS A 83 9.63 10.01 3.56
C LYS A 83 10.17 11.25 2.86
N GLU A 84 10.63 11.11 1.62
CA GLU A 84 11.15 12.21 0.83
C GLU A 84 10.04 13.08 0.24
N PHE A 85 9.11 12.47 -0.51
CA PHE A 85 8.12 13.20 -1.30
C PHE A 85 6.79 13.46 -0.58
N GLY A 86 6.45 12.70 0.46
CA GLY A 86 5.23 12.91 1.24
C GLY A 86 5.15 14.34 1.83
N PRO A 87 6.18 14.82 2.55
CA PRO A 87 6.21 16.20 3.05
C PRO A 87 6.19 17.26 1.95
N ILE A 88 6.81 16.97 0.79
CA ILE A 88 6.82 17.87 -0.37
C ILE A 88 5.41 18.03 -0.95
N ALA A 89 4.69 16.91 -1.14
CA ALA A 89 3.31 16.90 -1.62
C ALA A 89 2.38 17.65 -0.66
N VAL A 90 2.52 17.43 0.65
CA VAL A 90 1.75 18.16 1.68
C VAL A 90 2.04 19.67 1.60
N LYS A 91 3.30 20.06 1.46
CA LYS A 91 3.69 21.48 1.33
C LYS A 91 3.13 22.11 0.05
N ALA A 92 2.99 21.34 -1.03
CA ALA A 92 2.36 21.78 -2.28
C ALA A 92 0.82 21.89 -2.19
N GLY A 93 0.21 21.40 -1.10
CA GLY A 93 -1.22 21.50 -0.82
C GLY A 93 -2.00 20.19 -0.99
N ALA A 94 -1.35 19.11 -1.41
CA ALA A 94 -1.99 17.81 -1.59
C ALA A 94 -2.27 17.12 -0.26
N VAL A 95 -3.36 16.36 -0.20
CA VAL A 95 -3.56 15.36 0.84
C VAL A 95 -2.92 14.04 0.39
N VAL A 96 -1.91 13.60 1.14
CA VAL A 96 -1.17 12.36 0.89
C VAL A 96 -1.84 11.20 1.61
N ILE A 97 -2.13 10.14 0.87
CA ILE A 97 -2.56 8.84 1.40
C ILE A 97 -1.45 7.84 1.10
N ASP A 98 -0.73 7.43 2.14
CA ASP A 98 0.49 6.63 2.01
C ASP A 98 0.27 5.15 2.31
N ASN A 99 0.52 4.28 1.32
CA ASN A 99 0.45 2.83 1.44
C ASN A 99 1.72 2.17 2.00
N SER A 100 2.77 2.96 2.26
CA SER A 100 4.00 2.44 2.87
C SER A 100 3.90 2.31 4.39
N SER A 101 4.93 1.72 5.00
CA SER A 101 5.06 1.66 6.46
C SER A 101 5.61 2.95 7.09
N ALA A 102 6.02 3.95 6.28
CA ALA A 102 6.81 5.11 6.72
C ALA A 102 6.17 5.88 7.88
N TRP A 103 4.85 6.05 7.85
CA TRP A 103 4.13 6.98 8.73
C TRP A 103 3.13 6.30 9.67
N ARG A 104 2.95 4.98 9.54
CA ARG A 104 1.86 4.25 10.22
C ARG A 104 1.90 4.40 11.74
N MET A 105 3.09 4.48 12.33
CA MET A 105 3.28 4.61 13.77
C MET A 105 3.62 6.04 14.23
N ASP A 106 3.67 7.02 13.32
CA ASP A 106 3.84 8.42 13.71
C ASP A 106 2.61 8.89 14.51
N PRO A 107 2.77 9.50 15.69
CA PRO A 107 1.64 9.95 16.52
C PRO A 107 0.85 11.11 15.89
N LYS A 108 1.43 11.86 14.94
CA LYS A 108 0.78 12.97 14.23
C LYS A 108 0.05 12.53 12.96
N VAL A 109 0.26 11.31 12.51
CA VAL A 109 -0.34 10.77 11.28
C VAL A 109 -1.42 9.75 11.65
N PRO A 110 -2.68 9.97 11.24
CA PRO A 110 -3.73 8.98 11.47
C PRO A 110 -3.49 7.73 10.62
N LEU A 111 -3.68 6.57 11.25
CA LEU A 111 -3.67 5.26 10.60
C LEU A 111 -5.12 4.78 10.46
N VAL A 112 -5.63 4.71 9.23
CA VAL A 112 -7.07 4.69 9.01
C VAL A 112 -7.53 3.45 8.26
N VAL A 113 -8.57 2.81 8.79
CA VAL A 113 -9.46 1.89 8.08
C VAL A 113 -10.86 2.49 8.14
N PRO A 114 -11.46 2.92 7.00
CA PRO A 114 -12.72 3.67 6.99
C PRO A 114 -13.85 3.02 7.79
N GLU A 115 -13.99 1.69 7.70
CA GLU A 115 -15.03 0.91 8.37
C GLU A 115 -14.83 0.81 9.90
N VAL A 116 -13.64 1.17 10.40
CA VAL A 116 -13.23 0.93 11.77
C VAL A 116 -13.06 2.23 12.55
N ASN A 117 -12.28 3.17 12.01
CA ASN A 117 -11.87 4.39 12.70
C ASN A 117 -11.87 5.62 11.79
N ALA A 118 -12.85 5.77 10.89
CA ALA A 118 -12.98 6.95 10.01
C ALA A 118 -12.92 8.30 10.76
N HIS A 119 -13.35 8.35 12.02
CA HIS A 119 -13.24 9.55 12.85
C HIS A 119 -11.79 10.06 13.01
N ALA A 120 -10.79 9.17 12.94
CA ALA A 120 -9.38 9.54 13.04
C ALA A 120 -8.92 10.44 11.88
N LEU A 121 -9.64 10.44 10.76
CA LEU A 121 -9.33 11.32 9.63
C LEU A 121 -9.37 12.80 10.03
N SER A 122 -10.23 13.22 10.97
CA SER A 122 -10.35 14.65 11.31
C SER A 122 -9.05 15.28 11.82
N GLY A 123 -8.11 14.47 12.33
CA GLY A 123 -6.81 14.90 12.85
C GLY A 123 -5.67 14.97 11.83
N HIS A 124 -5.92 14.66 10.54
CA HIS A 124 -4.84 14.62 9.55
C HIS A 124 -4.22 16.01 9.30
N GLN A 125 -2.90 16.07 9.15
CA GLN A 125 -2.15 17.30 8.83
C GLN A 125 -1.64 17.25 7.38
N GLY A 126 -2.52 16.88 6.45
CA GLY A 126 -2.20 16.64 5.05
C GLY A 126 -1.65 15.23 4.75
N LEU A 127 -1.21 14.46 5.75
CA LEU A 127 -0.75 13.08 5.55
C LEU A 127 -1.64 12.08 6.31
N ILE A 128 -2.02 10.99 5.64
CA ILE A 128 -2.80 9.88 6.16
C ILE A 128 -2.06 8.58 5.82
N ALA A 129 -1.93 7.68 6.80
CA ALA A 129 -1.31 6.37 6.59
C ALA A 129 -2.39 5.30 6.33
N ASN A 130 -2.17 4.52 5.27
CA ASN A 130 -2.89 3.29 5.01
C ASN A 130 -2.18 2.14 5.76
N PRO A 131 -2.92 1.26 6.46
CA PRO A 131 -2.31 0.15 7.21
C PRO A 131 -1.74 -0.96 6.33
N ASN A 132 -1.09 -1.92 6.98
CA ASN A 132 -0.68 -3.19 6.41
C ASN A 132 -1.91 -3.99 5.94
N CYS A 133 -1.78 -4.69 4.82
CA CYS A 133 -2.86 -5.46 4.20
C CYS A 133 -3.48 -6.51 5.14
N SER A 134 -2.66 -7.28 5.85
CA SER A 134 -3.10 -8.29 6.82
C SER A 134 -3.81 -7.65 8.02
N THR A 135 -3.36 -6.46 8.45
CA THR A 135 -4.06 -5.69 9.49
C THR A 135 -5.45 -5.27 9.02
N ILE A 136 -5.58 -4.68 7.81
CA ILE A 136 -6.85 -4.14 7.28
C ILE A 136 -7.95 -5.22 7.30
N GLN A 137 -7.70 -6.36 6.66
CA GLN A 137 -8.68 -7.44 6.58
C GLN A 137 -9.07 -7.96 7.97
N MET A 138 -8.12 -8.01 8.90
CA MET A 138 -8.35 -8.47 10.27
C MET A 138 -9.22 -7.48 11.04
N VAL A 139 -8.89 -6.19 11.04
CA VAL A 139 -9.63 -5.21 11.84
C VAL A 139 -11.02 -4.94 11.29
N VAL A 140 -11.23 -5.01 9.96
CA VAL A 140 -12.57 -4.92 9.37
C VAL A 140 -13.46 -6.05 9.89
N ALA A 141 -12.96 -7.30 9.88
CA ALA A 141 -13.71 -8.44 10.39
C ALA A 141 -13.93 -8.39 11.91
N LEU A 142 -12.93 -7.91 12.66
CA LEU A 142 -12.96 -7.92 14.12
C LEU A 142 -13.69 -6.74 14.74
N LYS A 143 -13.81 -5.60 14.07
CA LYS A 143 -14.40 -4.38 14.68
C LYS A 143 -15.82 -4.60 15.22
N PRO A 144 -16.77 -5.20 14.49
CA PRO A 144 -18.12 -5.43 15.03
C PRO A 144 -18.11 -6.33 16.28
N LEU A 145 -17.25 -7.36 16.30
CA LEU A 145 -17.09 -8.25 17.46
C LEU A 145 -16.45 -7.52 18.65
N HIS A 146 -15.45 -6.70 18.36
CA HIS A 146 -14.75 -5.90 19.35
C HIS A 146 -15.69 -4.89 20.03
N ASP A 147 -16.61 -4.28 19.29
CA ASP A 147 -17.60 -3.36 19.85
C ASP A 147 -18.63 -4.08 20.72
N ALA A 148 -19.04 -5.28 20.32
CA ALA A 148 -20.04 -6.04 21.04
C ALA A 148 -19.52 -6.64 22.36
N VAL A 149 -18.30 -7.19 22.36
CA VAL A 149 -17.79 -7.99 23.50
C VAL A 149 -16.34 -7.73 23.90
N ARG A 150 -15.72 -6.63 23.43
CA ARG A 150 -14.31 -6.22 23.67
C ARG A 150 -13.31 -7.38 23.64
N ILE A 151 -12.64 -7.54 22.50
CA ILE A 151 -11.59 -8.54 22.31
C ILE A 151 -10.40 -8.25 23.24
N LYS A 152 -9.96 -9.26 24.00
CA LYS A 152 -8.79 -9.19 24.90
C LYS A 152 -7.51 -9.79 24.31
N ARG A 153 -7.65 -10.76 23.41
CA ARG A 153 -6.52 -11.46 22.78
C ARG A 153 -6.91 -11.93 21.40
N ILE A 154 -5.98 -11.79 20.46
CA ILE A 154 -6.06 -12.33 19.10
C ILE A 154 -4.89 -13.28 18.93
N ILE A 155 -5.14 -14.46 18.36
CA ILE A 155 -4.11 -15.36 17.84
C ILE A 155 -4.47 -15.55 16.38
N VAL A 156 -3.52 -15.24 15.49
CA VAL A 156 -3.73 -15.28 14.05
C VAL A 156 -2.51 -15.92 13.40
N THR A 157 -2.76 -16.79 12.44
CA THR A 157 -1.74 -17.37 11.54
C THR A 157 -2.12 -16.97 10.13
N THR A 158 -1.19 -16.38 9.39
CA THR A 158 -1.46 -15.86 8.06
C THR A 158 -1.01 -16.85 7.00
N LEU A 159 -1.74 -16.86 5.87
CA LEU A 159 -1.37 -17.54 4.64
C LEU A 159 -1.26 -16.45 3.56
N GLN A 160 -0.14 -15.73 3.55
CA GLN A 160 0.06 -14.58 2.68
C GLN A 160 0.56 -15.02 1.31
N SER A 161 0.00 -14.43 0.25
CA SER A 161 0.40 -14.67 -1.12
C SER A 161 1.70 -13.95 -1.47
N VAL A 162 2.40 -14.45 -2.49
CA VAL A 162 3.65 -13.85 -2.99
C VAL A 162 3.47 -12.44 -3.56
N SER A 163 2.24 -12.05 -3.93
CA SER A 163 1.91 -10.72 -4.41
C SER A 163 2.21 -9.60 -3.39
N GLY A 164 2.26 -9.92 -2.10
CA GLY A 164 2.65 -8.97 -1.06
C GLY A 164 4.11 -8.50 -1.18
N THR A 165 4.98 -9.33 -1.77
CA THR A 165 6.38 -8.99 -2.05
C THR A 165 6.53 -8.18 -3.35
N GLY A 166 5.62 -8.37 -4.30
CA GLY A 166 5.57 -7.63 -5.55
C GLY A 166 5.61 -8.52 -6.79
N LYS A 167 5.76 -7.89 -7.95
CA LYS A 167 5.69 -8.56 -9.26
C LYS A 167 6.75 -9.64 -9.43
N ASP A 168 8.00 -9.34 -9.11
CA ASP A 168 9.10 -10.29 -9.28
C ASP A 168 8.89 -11.59 -8.48
N ALA A 169 8.28 -11.49 -7.30
CA ALA A 169 7.93 -12.67 -6.49
C ALA A 169 6.77 -13.49 -7.08
N MET A 170 5.81 -12.84 -7.76
CA MET A 170 4.77 -13.54 -8.51
C MET A 170 5.37 -14.28 -9.71
N ASP A 171 6.27 -13.61 -10.44
CA ASP A 171 6.97 -14.18 -11.59
C ASP A 171 7.85 -15.36 -11.17
N GLU A 172 8.56 -15.25 -10.04
CA GLU A 172 9.34 -16.36 -9.46
C GLU A 172 8.46 -17.58 -9.11
N LEU A 173 7.32 -17.37 -8.43
CA LEU A 173 6.44 -18.48 -8.10
C LEU A 173 5.94 -19.20 -9.36
N ALA A 174 5.56 -18.44 -10.39
CA ALA A 174 5.10 -18.99 -11.66
C ALA A 174 6.21 -19.80 -12.35
N GLU A 175 7.42 -19.25 -12.40
CA GLU A 175 8.57 -19.88 -13.07
C GLU A 175 9.06 -21.13 -12.31
N GLN A 176 9.19 -21.07 -10.97
CA GLN A 176 9.52 -22.24 -10.16
C GLN A 176 8.48 -23.36 -10.35
N THR A 177 7.19 -23.02 -10.38
CA THR A 177 6.12 -23.99 -10.62
C THR A 177 6.28 -24.66 -11.99
N ARG A 178 6.54 -23.88 -13.05
CA ARG A 178 6.77 -24.41 -14.40
C ARG A 178 7.99 -25.33 -14.47
N GLN A 179 9.09 -24.93 -13.83
CA GLN A 179 10.33 -25.71 -13.79
C GLN A 179 10.12 -27.07 -13.11
N LEU A 180 9.50 -27.08 -11.93
CA LEU A 180 9.24 -28.31 -11.17
C LEU A 180 8.28 -29.26 -11.89
N LEU A 181 7.21 -28.74 -12.49
CA LEU A 181 6.27 -29.54 -13.28
C LEU A 181 6.87 -30.07 -14.58
N SER A 182 7.99 -29.50 -15.02
CA SER A 182 8.79 -29.99 -16.17
C SER A 182 9.95 -30.90 -15.74
N PHE A 183 9.95 -31.38 -14.49
CA PHE A 183 11.02 -32.19 -13.89
C PHE A 183 12.40 -31.50 -13.87
N GLY A 184 12.42 -30.17 -13.87
CA GLY A 184 13.62 -29.35 -13.68
C GLY A 184 13.83 -28.94 -12.22
N GLU A 185 14.88 -28.16 -11.97
CA GLU A 185 15.18 -27.57 -10.67
C GLU A 185 14.59 -26.16 -10.55
N ALA A 186 14.03 -25.83 -9.38
CA ALA A 186 13.50 -24.51 -9.09
C ALA A 186 14.64 -23.51 -8.83
N LYS A 187 14.67 -22.42 -9.60
CA LYS A 187 15.58 -21.29 -9.33
C LYS A 187 14.99 -20.36 -8.27
N VAL A 188 15.80 -20.00 -7.30
CA VAL A 188 15.44 -19.15 -6.15
C VAL A 188 16.20 -17.83 -6.28
N GLU A 189 15.48 -16.71 -6.48
CA GLU A 189 16.10 -15.41 -6.80
C GLU A 189 15.65 -14.28 -5.85
N VAL A 190 14.34 -14.19 -5.58
CA VAL A 190 13.65 -13.20 -4.75
C VAL A 190 13.52 -13.68 -3.32
N TYR A 191 13.03 -14.90 -3.11
CA TYR A 191 12.92 -15.48 -1.77
C TYR A 191 14.23 -16.15 -1.34
N PRO A 192 14.50 -16.32 -0.04
CA PRO A 192 15.68 -17.05 0.42
C PRO A 192 15.58 -18.57 0.19
N TYR A 193 14.38 -19.10 -0.07
CA TYR A 193 14.08 -20.51 -0.27
C TYR A 193 12.99 -20.66 -1.34
N GLN A 194 12.91 -21.85 -1.95
CA GLN A 194 11.85 -22.19 -2.92
C GLN A 194 10.46 -21.91 -2.32
N ILE A 195 9.63 -21.21 -3.08
CA ILE A 195 8.26 -20.89 -2.68
C ILE A 195 7.23 -21.78 -3.37
N ALA A 196 7.51 -22.27 -4.58
CA ALA A 196 6.62 -23.22 -5.26
C ALA A 196 6.46 -24.50 -4.45
N PHE A 197 5.21 -24.90 -4.20
CA PHE A 197 4.83 -26.07 -3.39
C PHE A 197 5.43 -26.06 -1.96
N ASN A 198 5.68 -24.88 -1.40
CA ASN A 198 6.28 -24.72 -0.08
C ASN A 198 5.57 -23.63 0.74
N CYS A 199 5.87 -23.55 2.04
CA CYS A 199 5.43 -22.49 2.94
C CYS A 199 6.62 -21.95 3.72
N LEU A 200 6.80 -20.62 3.70
CA LEU A 200 7.89 -19.96 4.42
C LEU A 200 7.33 -19.25 5.66
N PRO A 201 7.71 -19.64 6.89
CA PRO A 201 7.27 -18.99 8.11
C PRO A 201 8.11 -17.72 8.42
N HIS A 202 8.34 -16.88 7.40
CA HIS A 202 9.21 -15.71 7.48
C HIS A 202 8.75 -14.66 6.47
N ILE A 203 8.24 -13.53 6.98
CA ILE A 203 7.85 -12.37 6.17
C ILE A 203 8.41 -11.13 6.86
N ASP A 204 9.22 -10.36 6.13
CA ASP A 204 9.95 -9.19 6.63
C ASP A 204 10.99 -9.55 7.71
N ASP A 205 11.86 -8.61 8.10
CA ASP A 205 13.02 -8.89 8.96
C ASP A 205 12.61 -9.39 10.35
N PHE A 206 13.40 -10.31 10.91
CA PHE A 206 13.33 -10.66 12.33
C PHE A 206 13.72 -9.49 13.24
N LEU A 207 13.02 -9.41 14.37
CA LEU A 207 13.27 -8.47 15.46
C LEU A 207 13.90 -9.21 16.66
N THR A 208 14.46 -8.44 17.59
CA THR A 208 15.15 -8.98 18.78
C THR A 208 14.24 -9.77 19.73
N ASN A 209 12.92 -9.59 19.62
CA ASN A 209 11.92 -10.30 20.41
C ASN A 209 11.51 -11.66 19.80
N GLY A 210 12.13 -12.06 18.68
CA GLY A 210 11.85 -13.32 17.99
C GLY A 210 10.69 -13.27 16.99
N TYR A 211 9.94 -12.16 16.92
CA TYR A 211 8.91 -11.93 15.91
C TYR A 211 9.50 -11.28 14.66
N THR A 212 8.84 -11.41 13.52
CA THR A 212 9.14 -10.62 12.33
C THR A 212 8.51 -9.23 12.40
N LYS A 213 8.99 -8.31 11.57
CA LYS A 213 8.37 -7.00 11.37
C LYS A 213 6.93 -7.12 10.89
N GLU A 214 6.60 -8.11 10.06
CA GLU A 214 5.22 -8.31 9.59
C GLU A 214 4.28 -8.67 10.75
N GLU A 215 4.70 -9.58 11.63
CA GLU A 215 3.94 -9.95 12.82
C GLU A 215 3.75 -8.75 13.76
N MET A 216 4.81 -7.95 13.95
CA MET A 216 4.72 -6.78 14.82
C MET A 216 3.92 -5.62 14.21
N LYS A 217 3.86 -5.47 12.88
CA LYS A 217 2.91 -4.54 12.23
C LYS A 217 1.48 -4.89 12.62
N MET A 218 1.10 -6.17 12.52
CA MET A 218 -0.25 -6.62 12.89
C MET A 218 -0.57 -6.30 14.36
N VAL A 219 0.40 -6.43 15.27
CA VAL A 219 0.22 -6.06 16.69
C VAL A 219 0.06 -4.54 16.87
N TYR A 220 1.00 -3.75 16.37
CA TYR A 220 1.05 -2.32 16.63
C TYR A 220 -0.04 -1.54 15.90
N GLU A 221 -0.27 -1.86 14.64
CA GLU A 221 -1.28 -1.19 13.83
C GLU A 221 -2.69 -1.50 14.35
N THR A 222 -2.97 -2.76 14.72
CA THR A 222 -4.27 -3.13 15.33
C THR A 222 -4.55 -2.33 16.59
N ARG A 223 -3.56 -2.19 17.48
CA ARG A 223 -3.71 -1.38 18.71
C ARG A 223 -3.96 0.09 18.41
N LYS A 224 -3.26 0.65 17.42
CA LYS A 224 -3.47 2.05 17.01
C LYS A 224 -4.85 2.27 16.38
N ILE A 225 -5.34 1.30 15.61
CA ILE A 225 -6.62 1.40 14.88
C ILE A 225 -7.83 1.17 15.80
N LEU A 226 -7.77 0.15 16.67
CA LEU A 226 -8.90 -0.22 17.53
C LEU A 226 -8.96 0.54 18.87
N GLY A 227 -7.84 1.13 19.31
CA GLY A 227 -7.70 1.66 20.68
C GLY A 227 -7.80 0.55 21.72
#